data_AF-J4VZV7-F1
#
_entry.id   AF-J4VZV7-F1
#
_cell.length_a   1.000
_cell.length_b   1.000
_cell.length_c   1.000
_cell.angle_alpha   90.00
_cell.angle_beta   90.00
_cell.angle_gamma   90.00
#
_symmetry.space_group_name_H-M   'P 1'
#
loop_
_entity.id
_entity.type
_entity.pdbx_description
1 polymer ?
#
loop_
_entity_poly.entity_id
_entity_poly.type
_entity_poly.pdbx_seq_one_letter_code
_entity_poly.pdbx_strand_id
1 'polypeptide(L)'
;MWRSTKNKSQTNASNYLGEINDDAITQKAWVRFRTRQKYVFHELPTVYEVYMDSVLGTRSMSKAFLSVARVYTFAHYYHIETLMIFCRAKIHKLMILAPGREEVCDLLQLCKDEPASAGLKELVFEYCALNLRRLLACKRFHTTIEEYPEASLGMIKKMKSFQTFYFKLISIFEGKDPDGYSLNSDEDWYHETAED
;
A
#
# COMPACT_ATOMS: atom_id res chain seq x y z
N MET A 1 0.00 -53.03 -7.74
CA MET A 1 -1.28 -52.28 -7.76
C MET A 1 -0.96 -50.82 -8.08
N TRP A 2 -1.30 -50.38 -9.30
CA TRP A 2 -1.30 -48.97 -9.68
C TRP A 2 -2.63 -48.33 -9.27
N ARG A 3 -2.57 -47.13 -8.70
CA ARG A 3 -3.60 -46.06 -8.63
C ARG A 3 -3.10 -45.05 -7.58
N SER A 4 -3.23 -43.75 -7.71
CA SER A 4 -3.57 -42.82 -8.77
C SER A 4 -3.38 -41.46 -8.12
N THR A 5 -2.66 -40.58 -8.78
CA THR A 5 -2.49 -39.17 -8.47
C THR A 5 -3.81 -38.47 -8.13
N LYS A 6 -3.84 -37.72 -7.01
CA LYS A 6 -4.62 -36.48 -6.96
C LYS A 6 -3.72 -35.32 -6.55
N ASN A 7 -3.39 -34.60 -7.60
CA ASN A 7 -2.76 -33.30 -7.64
C ASN A 7 -3.67 -32.22 -7.01
N LYS A 8 -3.00 -31.17 -6.53
CA LYS A 8 -3.45 -29.78 -6.47
C LYS A 8 -4.62 -29.45 -5.53
N SER A 9 -4.29 -28.87 -4.39
CA SER A 9 -4.83 -27.54 -4.07
C SER A 9 -3.69 -26.53 -4.08
N GLN A 10 -3.40 -25.99 -5.25
CA GLN A 10 -2.85 -24.64 -5.33
C GLN A 10 -3.91 -23.74 -4.70
N THR A 11 -3.73 -23.41 -3.42
CA THR A 11 -4.49 -22.36 -2.75
C THR A 11 -4.10 -21.06 -3.42
N ASN A 12 -4.89 -20.69 -4.43
CA ASN A 12 -4.81 -19.43 -5.14
C ASN A 12 -4.71 -18.29 -4.12
N ALA A 13 -3.56 -17.59 -4.11
CA ALA A 13 -3.35 -16.33 -3.40
C ALA A 13 -4.38 -15.24 -3.79
N SER A 14 -5.18 -15.50 -4.83
CA SER A 14 -6.34 -14.73 -5.25
C SER A 14 -7.46 -14.60 -4.19
N ASN A 15 -7.52 -15.48 -3.19
CA ASN A 15 -8.66 -15.53 -2.24
C ASN A 15 -8.44 -14.74 -0.94
N TYR A 16 -7.30 -14.07 -0.73
CA TYR A 16 -7.07 -13.23 0.46
C TYR A 16 -7.66 -11.82 0.35
N LEU A 17 -8.22 -11.46 -0.80
CA LEU A 17 -9.11 -10.30 -0.97
C LEU A 17 -10.54 -10.66 -0.55
N GLY A 18 -10.70 -11.47 0.50
CA GLY A 18 -12.00 -11.70 1.15
C GLY A 18 -12.61 -10.35 1.50
N GLU A 19 -13.61 -9.98 0.70
CA GLU A 19 -14.54 -8.88 0.86
C GLU A 19 -13.97 -7.67 1.58
N ILE A 20 -13.16 -6.90 0.85
CA ILE A 20 -13.02 -5.47 1.13
C ILE A 20 -14.39 -4.84 0.80
N ASN A 21 -15.32 -4.90 1.75
CA ASN A 21 -16.60 -4.20 1.71
C ASN A 21 -16.38 -2.70 2.00
N ASP A 22 -15.38 -2.12 1.34
CA ASP A 22 -15.11 -0.70 1.34
C ASP A 22 -15.87 -0.07 0.18
N ASP A 23 -16.17 1.22 0.31
CA ASP A 23 -16.84 1.96 -0.76
C ASP A 23 -16.03 1.93 -2.08
N ALA A 24 -16.73 2.20 -3.19
CA ALA A 24 -16.11 2.19 -4.52
C ALA A 24 -14.90 3.14 -4.63
N ILE A 25 -14.87 4.20 -3.81
CA ILE A 25 -13.78 5.18 -3.74
C ILE A 25 -12.51 4.50 -3.21
N THR A 26 -12.62 3.85 -2.06
CA THR A 26 -11.51 3.16 -1.37
C THR A 26 -11.02 1.97 -2.18
N GLN A 27 -11.92 1.23 -2.84
CA GLN A 27 -11.54 0.15 -3.76
C GLN A 27 -10.72 0.67 -4.96
N LYS A 28 -11.15 1.76 -5.61
CA LYS A 28 -10.37 2.36 -6.72
C LYS A 28 -9.03 2.91 -6.23
N ALA A 29 -9.01 3.57 -5.07
CA ALA A 29 -7.78 4.06 -4.47
C ALA A 29 -6.80 2.91 -4.14
N TRP A 30 -7.31 1.77 -3.69
CA TRP A 30 -6.53 0.55 -3.47
C TRP A 30 -5.94 -0.04 -4.75
N VAL A 31 -6.68 -0.05 -5.85
CA VAL A 31 -6.15 -0.48 -7.15
C VAL A 31 -4.98 0.40 -7.55
N ARG A 32 -5.13 1.72 -7.47
CA ARG A 32 -4.07 2.70 -7.76
C ARG A 32 -2.86 2.52 -6.85
N PHE A 33 -3.08 2.37 -5.55
CA PHE A 33 -2.01 2.13 -4.59
C PHE A 33 -1.20 0.89 -4.99
N ARG A 34 -1.86 -0.22 -5.35
CA ARG A 34 -1.17 -1.45 -5.77
C ARG A 34 -0.36 -1.28 -7.07
N THR A 35 -0.85 -0.49 -8.02
CA THR A 35 -0.22 -0.38 -9.36
C THR A 35 0.83 0.72 -9.45
N ARG A 36 0.89 1.70 -8.53
CA ARG A 36 1.79 2.87 -8.59
C ARG A 36 3.28 2.56 -8.70
N GLN A 37 3.72 1.37 -8.28
CA GLN A 37 5.14 0.98 -8.29
C GLN A 37 5.51 -0.05 -9.35
N LYS A 38 4.60 -0.40 -10.26
CA LYS A 38 4.95 -1.25 -11.42
C LYS A 38 6.04 -0.63 -12.32
N TYR A 39 6.32 0.67 -12.18
CA TYR A 39 7.15 1.44 -13.11
C TYR A 39 8.39 2.12 -12.49
N VAL A 40 8.54 2.12 -11.15
CA VAL A 40 9.72 2.75 -10.50
C VAL A 40 10.97 1.87 -10.60
N PHE A 41 10.78 0.58 -10.87
CA PHE A 41 11.85 -0.39 -11.10
C PHE A 41 11.48 -1.19 -12.35
N HIS A 42 12.10 -0.88 -13.49
CA HIS A 42 11.95 -1.68 -14.72
C HIS A 42 12.32 -3.16 -14.50
N GLU A 43 13.13 -3.43 -13.49
CA GLU A 43 13.35 -4.75 -12.91
C GLU A 43 13.18 -4.64 -11.39
N LEU A 44 12.18 -5.32 -10.83
CA LEU A 44 12.03 -5.52 -9.38
C LEU A 44 13.40 -5.85 -8.81
N PRO A 45 13.99 -5.06 -7.89
CA PRO A 45 15.28 -5.40 -7.35
C PRO A 45 15.13 -6.72 -6.57
N THR A 46 15.65 -7.75 -7.20
CA THR A 46 15.41 -9.19 -7.02
C THR A 46 16.04 -9.74 -5.74
N VAL A 47 16.62 -8.89 -4.90
CA VAL A 47 17.55 -9.40 -3.88
C VAL A 47 16.82 -10.23 -2.82
N TYR A 48 15.54 -9.96 -2.52
CA TYR A 48 14.68 -10.86 -1.74
C TYR A 48 13.22 -10.69 -2.17
N GLU A 49 12.62 -11.72 -2.76
CA GLU A 49 11.17 -11.83 -2.82
C GLU A 49 10.64 -12.12 -1.42
N VAL A 50 9.68 -11.31 -0.97
CA VAL A 50 8.96 -11.59 0.27
C VAL A 50 8.04 -12.77 -0.03
N TYR A 51 8.46 -13.98 0.37
CA TYR A 51 7.63 -15.18 0.23
C TYR A 51 6.38 -15.03 1.08
N MET A 52 5.20 -15.28 0.50
CA MET A 52 3.90 -15.19 1.18
C MET A 52 3.87 -15.99 2.50
N ASP A 53 4.59 -17.12 2.57
CA ASP A 53 4.64 -17.96 3.77
C ASP A 53 5.36 -17.28 4.95
N SER A 54 6.24 -16.32 4.70
CA SER A 54 6.91 -15.52 5.74
C SER A 54 6.05 -14.38 6.31
N VAL A 55 4.94 -14.03 5.62
CA VAL A 55 4.01 -12.93 5.94
C VAL A 55 2.90 -13.38 6.91
N LEU A 56 2.84 -14.67 7.23
CA LEU A 56 1.81 -15.24 8.10
C LEU A 56 2.05 -14.92 9.60
N GLY A 57 3.29 -14.58 9.99
CA GLY A 57 3.64 -14.22 11.37
C GLY A 57 3.58 -12.71 11.65
N THR A 58 2.83 -12.30 12.67
CA THR A 58 2.75 -10.88 13.11
C THR A 58 4.12 -10.31 13.49
N ARG A 59 4.89 -11.05 14.29
CA ARG A 59 6.25 -10.67 14.71
C ARG A 59 7.26 -10.62 13.55
N SER A 60 7.09 -11.42 12.48
CA SER A 60 7.99 -11.35 11.32
C SER A 60 7.71 -10.11 10.48
N MET A 61 6.43 -9.71 10.36
CA MET A 61 6.03 -8.54 9.57
C MET A 61 6.42 -7.21 10.22
N SER A 62 6.19 -7.04 11.52
CA SER A 62 6.64 -5.84 12.25
C SER A 62 8.16 -5.65 12.13
N LYS A 63 8.93 -6.74 12.32
CA LYS A 63 10.38 -6.74 12.12
C LYS A 63 10.76 -6.37 10.69
N ALA A 64 10.09 -6.95 9.69
CA ALA A 64 10.37 -6.65 8.29
C ALA A 64 10.14 -5.17 7.96
N PHE A 65 9.00 -4.60 8.38
CA PHE A 65 8.71 -3.17 8.20
C PHE A 65 9.77 -2.29 8.86
N LEU A 66 10.06 -2.50 10.14
CA LEU A 66 11.01 -1.70 10.89
C LEU A 66 12.44 -1.84 10.37
N SER A 67 12.86 -3.03 9.97
CA SER A 67 14.20 -3.23 9.39
C SER A 67 14.37 -2.44 8.10
N VAL A 68 13.41 -2.51 7.17
CA VAL A 68 13.50 -1.76 5.91
C VAL A 68 13.38 -0.25 6.16
N ALA A 69 12.51 0.17 7.08
CA ALA A 69 12.34 1.57 7.41
C ALA A 69 13.58 2.18 8.11
N ARG A 70 14.29 1.42 8.95
CA ARG A 70 15.57 1.87 9.52
C ARG A 70 16.66 2.00 8.46
N VAL A 71 16.71 1.10 7.47
CA VAL A 71 17.62 1.25 6.32
C VAL A 71 17.24 2.48 5.49
N TYR A 72 15.95 2.78 5.35
CA TYR A 72 15.50 4.03 4.74
C TYR A 72 16.00 5.25 5.53
N THR A 73 15.81 5.30 6.86
CA THR A 73 16.29 6.40 7.70
C THR A 73 17.81 6.58 7.56
N PHE A 74 18.57 5.49 7.57
CA PHE A 74 20.01 5.50 7.32
C PHE A 74 20.32 6.10 5.94
N ALA A 75 19.67 5.61 4.88
CA ALA A 75 19.86 6.11 3.52
C ALA A 75 19.52 7.61 3.40
N HIS A 76 18.46 8.06 4.07
CA HIS A 76 18.07 9.46 4.13
C HIS A 76 19.13 10.31 4.84
N TYR A 77 19.65 9.84 5.97
CA TYR A 77 20.69 10.55 6.73
C TYR A 77 21.98 10.74 5.92
N TYR A 78 22.36 9.75 5.12
CA TYR A 78 23.55 9.78 4.27
C TYR A 78 23.28 10.22 2.83
N HIS A 79 22.07 10.68 2.52
CA HIS A 79 21.65 11.12 1.18
C HIS A 79 21.90 10.08 0.06
N ILE A 80 21.67 8.80 0.35
CA ILE A 80 21.79 7.68 -0.60
C ILE A 80 20.43 7.46 -1.29
N GLU A 81 20.14 8.29 -2.28
CA GLU A 81 18.81 8.37 -2.94
C GLU A 81 18.32 7.04 -3.51
N THR A 82 19.19 6.30 -4.20
CA THR A 82 18.84 4.98 -4.79
C THR A 82 18.40 3.97 -3.72
N LEU A 83 19.04 3.99 -2.56
CA LEU A 83 18.68 3.13 -1.42
C LEU A 83 17.38 3.59 -0.76
N MET A 84 17.12 4.89 -0.70
CA MET A 84 15.83 5.43 -0.23
C MET A 84 14.67 4.96 -1.12
N ILE A 85 14.83 5.06 -2.45
CA ILE A 85 13.84 4.61 -3.43
C ILE A 85 13.60 3.11 -3.28
N PHE A 86 14.68 2.31 -3.18
CA PHE A 86 14.59 0.87 -2.93
C PHE A 86 13.81 0.53 -1.65
N CYS A 87 14.15 1.16 -0.53
CA CYS A 87 13.51 0.88 0.75
C CYS A 87 12.03 1.28 0.74
N ARG A 88 11.70 2.46 0.20
CA ARG A 88 10.31 2.92 0.04
C ARG A 88 9.49 1.92 -0.78
N ALA A 89 10.09 1.34 -1.82
CA ALA A 89 9.41 0.34 -2.63
C ALA A 89 9.26 -1.03 -1.96
N LYS A 90 10.25 -1.47 -1.19
CA LYS A 90 10.10 -2.68 -0.38
C LYS A 90 9.02 -2.53 0.70
N ILE A 91 8.95 -1.38 1.39
CA ILE A 91 7.89 -1.09 2.35
C ILE A 91 6.52 -1.11 1.68
N HIS A 92 6.39 -0.47 0.51
CA HIS A 92 5.16 -0.47 -0.26
C HIS A 92 4.73 -1.90 -0.68
N LYS A 93 5.67 -2.73 -1.15
CA LYS A 93 5.39 -4.13 -1.48
C LYS A 93 4.91 -4.92 -0.26
N LEU A 94 5.54 -4.72 0.90
CA LEU A 94 5.11 -5.34 2.17
C LEU A 94 3.69 -4.93 2.57
N MET A 95 3.35 -3.64 2.42
CA MET A 95 2.00 -3.12 2.67
C MET A 95 0.94 -3.78 1.77
N ILE A 96 1.22 -3.94 0.48
CA ILE A 96 0.31 -4.60 -0.47
C ILE A 96 0.06 -6.06 -0.10
N LEU A 97 1.10 -6.78 0.31
CA LEU A 97 1.01 -8.20 0.68
C LEU A 97 0.28 -8.43 2.01
N ALA A 98 0.11 -7.39 2.81
CA ALA A 98 -0.38 -7.50 4.18
C ALA A 98 -1.41 -6.42 4.50
N PRO A 99 -2.58 -6.38 3.84
CA PRO A 99 -3.58 -5.32 4.02
C PRO A 99 -4.27 -5.39 5.40
N GLY A 100 -4.40 -4.23 6.05
CA GLY A 100 -5.12 -4.07 7.32
C GLY A 100 -4.38 -4.62 8.54
N ARG A 101 -3.08 -4.84 8.42
CA ARG A 101 -2.21 -5.35 9.48
C ARG A 101 -1.89 -4.26 10.50
N GLU A 102 -2.04 -4.58 11.78
CA GLU A 102 -1.78 -3.65 12.89
C GLU A 102 -0.29 -3.28 13.04
N GLU A 103 0.61 -4.08 12.46
CA GLU A 103 2.05 -3.82 12.45
C GLU A 103 2.42 -2.50 11.77
N VAL A 104 1.52 -1.90 10.99
CA VAL A 104 1.71 -0.53 10.49
C VAL A 104 1.83 0.50 11.62
N CYS A 105 1.31 0.21 12.82
CA CYS A 105 1.48 1.07 14.00
C CYS A 105 2.97 1.26 14.35
N ASP A 106 3.81 0.24 14.12
CA ASP A 106 5.26 0.35 14.32
C ASP A 106 5.89 1.37 13.37
N LEU A 107 5.41 1.44 12.12
CA LEU A 107 5.86 2.43 11.15
C LEU A 107 5.35 3.83 11.48
N LEU A 108 4.10 3.96 11.96
CA LEU A 108 3.58 5.25 12.43
C LEU A 108 4.39 5.79 13.60
N GLN A 109 4.74 4.93 14.56
CA GLN A 109 5.56 5.30 15.70
C GLN A 109 6.97 5.70 15.27
N LEU A 110 7.61 4.93 14.37
CA LEU A 110 8.90 5.31 13.78
C LEU A 110 8.82 6.67 13.08
N CYS A 111 7.72 6.93 12.37
CA CYS A 111 7.47 8.20 11.71
C CYS A 111 7.34 9.39 12.66
N LYS A 112 6.81 9.16 13.85
CA LYS A 112 6.77 10.15 14.93
C LYS A 112 8.16 10.40 15.51
N ASP A 113 8.90 9.33 15.77
CA ASP A 113 10.14 9.40 16.54
C ASP A 113 11.36 9.83 15.70
N GLU A 114 11.38 9.52 14.40
CA GLU A 114 12.53 9.77 13.52
C GLU A 114 12.20 10.80 12.41
N PRO A 115 12.77 12.02 12.44
CA PRO A 115 12.55 13.03 11.41
C PRO A 115 12.97 12.58 10.00
N ALA A 116 14.05 11.80 9.87
CA ALA A 116 14.55 11.29 8.59
C ALA A 116 13.62 10.26 7.92
N SER A 117 12.57 9.82 8.61
CA SER A 117 11.50 8.99 8.02
C SER A 117 10.39 9.81 7.36
N ALA A 118 10.51 11.15 7.27
CA ALA A 118 9.47 12.03 6.72
C ALA A 118 8.99 11.61 5.33
N GLY A 119 9.88 11.13 4.45
CA GLY A 119 9.52 10.65 3.11
C GLY A 119 8.74 9.31 3.09
N LEU A 120 8.64 8.62 4.23
CA LEU A 120 7.76 7.46 4.41
C LEU A 120 6.37 7.82 4.93
N LYS A 121 6.21 8.96 5.62
CA LYS A 121 4.95 9.37 6.28
C LYS A 121 3.76 9.34 5.32
N GLU A 122 3.94 9.92 4.14
CA GLU A 122 2.87 9.96 3.15
C GLU A 122 2.40 8.57 2.74
N LEU A 123 3.33 7.65 2.54
CA LEU A 123 3.04 6.27 2.14
C LEU A 123 2.31 5.53 3.28
N VAL A 124 2.77 5.70 4.51
CA VAL A 124 2.18 5.09 5.70
C VAL A 124 0.77 5.65 5.94
N PHE A 125 0.56 6.95 5.82
CA PHE A 125 -0.75 7.59 5.99
C PHE A 125 -1.74 7.14 4.90
N GLU A 126 -1.28 7.05 3.66
CA GLU A 126 -2.09 6.56 2.54
C GLU A 126 -2.54 5.12 2.77
N TYR A 127 -1.63 4.23 3.16
CA TYR A 127 -1.98 2.86 3.52
C TYR A 127 -2.93 2.78 4.71
N CYS A 128 -2.71 3.57 5.76
CA CYS A 128 -3.60 3.60 6.92
C CYS A 128 -5.00 4.10 6.54
N ALA A 129 -5.10 5.14 5.70
CA ALA A 129 -6.37 5.65 5.20
C ALA A 129 -7.13 4.58 4.39
N LEU A 130 -6.43 3.84 3.52
CA LEU A 130 -7.00 2.74 2.73
C LEU A 130 -7.47 1.55 3.59
N ASN A 131 -6.95 1.41 4.81
CA ASN A 131 -7.28 0.33 5.73
C ASN A 131 -8.02 0.81 6.98
N LEU A 132 -8.51 2.05 6.99
CA LEU A 132 -8.92 2.73 8.22
C LEU A 132 -10.01 1.95 8.95
N ARG A 133 -10.98 1.39 8.22
CA ARG A 133 -12.05 0.56 8.79
C ARG A 133 -11.52 -0.64 9.59
N ARG A 134 -10.50 -1.34 9.08
CA ARG A 134 -9.89 -2.50 9.74
C ARG A 134 -9.01 -2.06 10.91
N LEU A 135 -8.22 -1.00 10.70
CA LEU A 135 -7.32 -0.48 11.72
C LEU A 135 -8.07 0.10 12.92
N LEU A 136 -9.24 0.71 12.71
CA LEU A 136 -10.12 1.17 13.80
C LEU A 136 -10.72 0.04 14.63
N ALA A 137 -10.67 -1.22 14.19
CA ALA A 137 -11.01 -2.36 15.04
C ALA A 137 -9.86 -2.79 15.96
N CYS A 138 -8.64 -2.28 15.74
CA CYS A 138 -7.45 -2.64 16.49
C CYS A 138 -7.21 -1.66 17.65
N LYS A 139 -7.19 -2.17 18.89
CA LYS A 139 -6.90 -1.37 20.10
C LYS A 139 -5.54 -0.67 20.03
N ARG A 140 -4.53 -1.35 19.48
CA ARG A 140 -3.17 -0.81 19.34
C ARG A 140 -3.14 0.43 18.44
N PHE A 141 -3.90 0.41 17.34
CA PHE A 141 -4.01 1.53 16.43
C PHE A 141 -4.67 2.75 17.08
N HIS A 142 -5.70 2.56 17.91
CA HIS A 142 -6.28 3.64 18.71
C HIS A 142 -5.25 4.31 19.60
N THR A 143 -4.50 3.53 20.38
CA THR A 143 -3.43 4.05 21.24
C THR A 143 -2.37 4.80 20.43
N THR A 144 -1.93 4.26 19.29
CA THR A 144 -0.95 4.93 18.41
C THR A 144 -1.48 6.26 17.87
N ILE A 145 -2.76 6.36 17.53
CA ILE A 145 -3.38 7.61 17.08
C ILE A 145 -3.51 8.63 18.21
N GLU A 146 -3.91 8.21 19.40
CA GLU A 146 -4.01 9.08 20.57
C GLU A 146 -2.64 9.69 20.92
N GLU A 147 -1.58 8.89 20.78
CA GLU A 147 -0.20 9.33 20.98
C GLU A 147 0.37 10.13 19.80
N TYR A 148 -0.21 10.01 18.59
CA TYR A 148 0.26 10.70 17.38
C TYR A 148 -0.90 11.30 16.55
N PRO A 149 -1.56 12.36 17.03
CA PRO A 149 -2.75 12.93 16.38
C PRO A 149 -2.51 13.45 14.95
N GLU A 150 -1.29 13.88 14.62
CA GLU A 150 -0.92 14.32 13.28
C GLU A 150 -1.07 13.21 12.25
N ALA A 151 -0.92 11.94 12.65
CA ALA A 151 -1.18 10.81 11.78
C ALA A 151 -2.65 10.77 11.34
N SER A 152 -3.59 11.02 12.25
CA SER A 152 -5.03 11.09 11.94
C SER A 152 -5.34 12.20 10.96
N LEU A 153 -4.75 13.39 11.13
CA LEU A 153 -4.88 14.48 10.17
C LEU A 153 -4.32 14.09 8.80
N GLY A 154 -3.18 13.40 8.77
CA GLY A 154 -2.58 12.85 7.57
C GLY A 154 -3.51 11.87 6.84
N MET A 155 -4.12 10.93 7.58
CA MET A 155 -5.07 9.97 7.02
C MET A 155 -6.33 10.65 6.48
N ILE A 156 -6.90 11.62 7.19
CA ILE A 156 -8.07 12.40 6.74
C ILE A 156 -7.76 13.13 5.43
N LYS A 157 -6.58 13.74 5.31
CA LYS A 157 -6.14 14.40 4.06
C LYS A 157 -6.07 13.39 2.90
N LYS A 158 -5.54 12.18 3.12
CA LYS A 158 -5.48 11.13 2.09
C LYS A 158 -6.88 10.64 1.71
N MET A 159 -7.79 10.44 2.66
CA MET A 159 -9.19 10.08 2.37
C MET A 159 -9.89 11.13 1.50
N LYS A 160 -9.73 12.42 1.80
CA LYS A 160 -10.24 13.50 0.96
C LYS A 160 -9.67 13.45 -0.45
N SER A 161 -8.36 13.21 -0.57
CA SER A 161 -7.69 13.07 -1.87
C SER A 161 -8.26 11.90 -2.70
N PHE A 162 -8.57 10.76 -2.07
CA PHE A 162 -9.21 9.63 -2.74
C PHE A 162 -10.59 10.00 -3.30
N GLN A 163 -11.40 10.71 -2.52
CA GLN A 163 -12.71 11.19 -2.95
C GLN A 163 -12.60 12.15 -4.14
N THR A 164 -11.73 13.17 -4.05
CA THR A 164 -11.51 14.13 -5.15
C THR A 164 -11.09 13.43 -6.43
N PHE A 165 -10.15 12.49 -6.35
CA PHE A 165 -9.71 11.71 -7.50
C PHE A 165 -10.84 10.88 -8.12
N TYR A 166 -11.61 10.19 -7.28
CA TYR A 166 -12.73 9.36 -7.72
C TYR A 166 -13.81 10.16 -8.46
N PHE A 167 -14.21 11.32 -7.91
CA PHE A 167 -15.23 12.16 -8.54
C PHE A 167 -14.73 12.85 -9.80
N LYS A 168 -13.46 13.27 -9.86
CA LYS A 168 -12.83 13.78 -11.09
C LYS A 168 -12.92 12.73 -12.20
N LEU A 169 -12.59 11.47 -11.90
CA LEU A 169 -12.71 10.37 -12.87
C LEU A 169 -14.14 10.20 -13.37
N ILE A 170 -15.14 10.12 -12.48
CA ILE A 170 -16.54 9.94 -12.90
C ILE A 170 -17.00 11.09 -13.81
N SER A 171 -16.67 12.34 -13.47
CA SER A 171 -17.06 13.49 -14.28
C SER A 171 -16.45 13.48 -15.69
N ILE A 172 -15.27 12.88 -15.87
CA ILE A 172 -14.63 12.69 -17.18
C ILE A 172 -15.35 11.60 -17.99
N PHE A 173 -15.85 10.55 -17.33
CA PHE A 173 -16.59 9.46 -17.98
C PHE A 173 -18.03 9.86 -18.34
N GLU A 174 -18.69 10.68 -17.53
CA GLU A 174 -20.06 11.17 -17.79
C GLU A 174 -20.12 12.25 -18.88
N GLY A 175 -19.00 12.87 -19.23
CA GLY A 175 -18.88 13.86 -20.32
C GLY A 175 -18.60 13.27 -21.71
N LYS A 176 -18.44 11.94 -21.84
CA LYS A 176 -18.28 11.25 -23.13
C LYS A 176 -19.58 10.51 -23.47
N ASP A 177 -20.33 11.07 -24.42
CA ASP A 177 -21.58 10.51 -24.97
C ASP A 177 -21.40 9.06 -25.51
N PRO A 178 -22.49 8.27 -25.58
CA PRO A 178 -22.49 6.80 -25.59
C PRO A 178 -22.19 6.15 -26.94
N ASP A 179 -21.91 6.93 -27.98
CA ASP A 179 -21.72 6.41 -29.33
C ASP A 179 -20.27 5.99 -29.55
N GLY A 180 -19.99 4.79 -29.02
CA GLY A 180 -19.15 3.81 -29.69
C GLY A 180 -17.66 4.13 -29.72
N TYR A 181 -16.96 3.82 -28.63
CA TYR A 181 -15.94 2.74 -28.61
C TYR A 181 -15.73 2.33 -27.15
N SER A 182 -16.12 1.09 -26.85
CA SER A 182 -15.76 0.40 -25.62
C SER A 182 -14.50 -0.40 -25.87
N LEU A 183 -13.49 -0.24 -25.00
CA LEU A 183 -12.80 -1.31 -24.28
C LEU A 183 -11.40 -0.84 -23.88
N ASN A 184 -11.18 -0.79 -22.57
CA ASN A 184 -9.93 -1.13 -21.92
C ASN A 184 -8.64 -0.71 -22.64
N SER A 185 -8.15 0.49 -22.35
CA SER A 185 -6.71 0.60 -22.13
C SER A 185 -6.52 0.99 -20.67
N ASP A 186 -5.89 0.11 -19.91
CA ASP A 186 -5.33 0.48 -18.61
C ASP A 186 -4.39 1.70 -18.77
N GLU A 187 -3.91 2.00 -19.98
CA GLU A 187 -2.96 3.06 -20.34
C GLU A 187 -3.43 4.49 -20.04
N ASP A 188 -4.72 4.81 -20.19
CA ASP A 188 -5.22 6.17 -19.94
C ASP A 188 -5.24 6.57 -18.44
N TRP A 189 -5.04 5.60 -17.54
CA TRP A 189 -5.04 5.83 -16.09
C TRP A 189 -3.72 6.39 -15.55
N TYR A 190 -2.66 6.44 -16.36
CA TYR A 190 -1.27 6.55 -15.88
C TYR A 190 -0.57 7.88 -16.16
N HIS A 191 -1.16 8.81 -16.92
CA HIS A 191 -0.44 10.01 -17.38
C HIS A 191 -0.56 11.26 -16.49
N GLU A 192 -1.41 11.28 -15.46
CA GLU A 192 -1.66 12.51 -14.67
C GLU A 192 -0.78 12.70 -13.42
N THR A 193 0.28 11.91 -13.21
CA THR A 193 1.17 12.09 -12.03
C THR A 193 2.63 12.38 -12.35
N ALA A 194 2.93 12.77 -13.58
CA ALA A 194 4.23 13.33 -13.95
C ALA A 194 4.13 14.85 -14.09
N GLU A 195 3.75 15.56 -13.02
CA GLU A 195 3.96 17.00 -12.93
C GLU A 195 4.50 17.33 -11.52
N ASP A 196 5.78 17.70 -11.54
CA ASP A 196 6.66 18.45 -10.61
C ASP A 196 6.33 18.57 -9.11
#